data_AF-A0A821HGW0-F1
#
_entry.id   AF-A0A821HGW0-F1
#
_cell.length_a   1.000
_cell.length_b   1.000
_cell.length_c   1.000
_cell.angle_alpha   90.00
_cell.angle_beta   90.00
_cell.angle_gamma   90.00
#
_symmetry.space_group_name_H-M   'P 1'
#
loop_
_entity.id
_entity.type
_entity.pdbx_description
1 polymer ?
#
loop_
_entity_poly.entity_id
_entity_poly.type
_entity_poly.pdbx_seq_one_letter_code
_entity_poly.pdbx_strand_id
1 'polypeptide(L)'
;IYKSQKGVQTALLGIAVICIPWMLLAKPIYTIIKRRKRNNIDMSEVWVEQGIHTIEYFLGCISHTASYLRLWALSLAHAQLSEVLWHMVFHIGLSMNGYLGCIASFIVFMPWSSLTVFILLLMEGLSAFLHALRLHWVEFQSKFYKGEGYPFVPFSFKIILEEIPPDT
;
A
#
# COMPACT_ATOMS: atom_id res chain seq x y z
N ILE A 1 26.44 3.95 -16.17
CA ILE A 1 26.65 3.45 -14.78
C ILE A 1 27.33 2.05 -14.78
N TYR A 2 27.31 1.27 -15.88
CA TYR A 2 28.19 0.10 -16.07
C TYR A 2 28.55 -0.12 -17.56
N LYS A 3 29.64 -0.85 -17.85
CA LYS A 3 30.09 -1.18 -19.22
C LYS A 3 29.11 -2.21 -19.82
N SER A 4 28.58 -1.93 -21.02
CA SER A 4 27.50 -2.71 -21.70
C SER A 4 26.03 -2.44 -21.28
N GLN A 5 25.74 -1.31 -20.62
CA GLN A 5 24.38 -0.91 -20.21
C GLN A 5 23.36 -0.85 -21.35
N LYS A 6 23.77 -0.38 -22.55
CA LYS A 6 22.86 -0.28 -23.69
C LYS A 6 22.33 -1.64 -24.15
N GLY A 7 23.17 -2.68 -24.14
CA GLY A 7 22.76 -4.04 -24.55
C GLY A 7 21.74 -4.64 -23.59
N VAL A 8 22.00 -4.53 -22.28
CA VAL A 8 21.10 -5.05 -21.23
C VAL A 8 19.78 -4.29 -21.23
N GLN A 9 19.79 -2.97 -21.37
CA GLN A 9 18.57 -2.16 -21.39
C GLN A 9 17.68 -2.49 -22.60
N THR A 10 18.26 -2.62 -23.80
CA THR A 10 17.49 -3.01 -24.99
C THR A 10 16.93 -4.43 -24.87
N ALA A 11 17.68 -5.37 -24.31
CA ALA A 11 17.20 -6.73 -24.07
C ALA A 11 16.04 -6.77 -23.06
N LEU A 12 16.16 -6.04 -21.93
CA LEU A 12 15.10 -5.95 -20.91
C LEU A 12 13.83 -5.32 -21.47
N LEU A 13 13.96 -4.27 -22.28
CA LEU A 13 12.83 -3.62 -22.96
C LEU A 13 12.15 -4.60 -23.94
N GLY A 14 12.94 -5.35 -24.71
CA GLY A 14 12.42 -6.36 -25.63
C GLY A 14 11.60 -7.44 -24.91
N ILE A 15 12.12 -7.97 -23.79
CA ILE A 15 11.40 -8.94 -22.96
C ILE A 15 10.10 -8.35 -22.41
N ALA A 16 10.13 -7.12 -21.88
CA ALA A 16 8.95 -6.47 -21.33
C ALA A 16 7.84 -6.29 -22.37
N VAL A 17 8.20 -5.92 -23.61
CA VAL A 17 7.23 -5.77 -24.71
C VAL A 17 6.65 -7.13 -25.13
N ILE A 18 7.46 -8.20 -25.16
CA ILE A 18 7.01 -9.56 -25.51
C ILE A 18 6.09 -10.15 -24.41
N CYS A 19 6.28 -9.78 -23.15
CA CYS A 19 5.43 -10.24 -22.05
C CYS A 19 3.97 -9.75 -22.18
N ILE A 20 3.71 -8.59 -22.81
CA ILE A 20 2.35 -8.04 -22.94
C ILE A 20 1.47 -8.92 -23.85
N PRO A 21 1.88 -9.27 -25.09
CA PRO A 21 1.14 -10.23 -25.91
C PRO A 21 1.05 -11.63 -25.29
N TRP A 22 2.11 -12.08 -24.61
CA TRP A 22 2.12 -13.40 -23.98
C TRP A 22 1.05 -13.52 -22.89
N MET A 23 0.90 -12.48 -22.05
CA MET A 23 -0.13 -12.45 -21.00
C MET A 23 -1.54 -12.39 -21.58
N LEU A 24 -1.75 -11.70 -22.71
CA LEU A 24 -3.04 -11.63 -23.38
C LEU A 24 -3.45 -12.98 -24.00
N LEU A 25 -2.50 -13.73 -24.56
CA LEU A 25 -2.77 -14.95 -25.32
C LEU A 25 -2.75 -16.25 -24.49
N ALA A 26 -2.05 -16.30 -23.36
CA ALA A 26 -1.82 -17.55 -22.62
C ALA A 26 -3.10 -18.21 -22.08
N LYS A 27 -3.96 -17.46 -21.38
CA LYS A 27 -5.24 -17.95 -20.82
C LYS A 27 -6.28 -18.34 -21.88
N PRO A 28 -6.55 -17.53 -22.93
CA PRO A 28 -7.51 -17.91 -23.96
C PRO A 28 -7.02 -19.14 -24.74
N ILE A 29 -5.73 -19.24 -25.09
CA ILE A 29 -5.16 -20.41 -25.77
C ILE A 29 -5.24 -21.66 -24.88
N TYR A 30 -4.87 -21.56 -23.60
CA TYR A 30 -5.00 -22.69 -22.66
C TYR A 30 -6.46 -23.17 -22.54
N THR A 31 -7.41 -22.23 -22.50
CA THR A 31 -8.83 -22.52 -22.40
C THR A 31 -9.37 -23.18 -23.67
N ILE A 32 -8.94 -22.73 -24.85
CA ILE A 32 -9.30 -23.32 -26.15
C ILE A 32 -8.74 -24.75 -26.28
N ILE A 33 -7.48 -24.99 -25.89
CA ILE A 33 -6.83 -26.31 -25.97
C ILE A 33 -7.46 -27.30 -24.97
N LYS A 34 -7.78 -26.85 -23.75
CA LYS A 34 -8.38 -27.72 -22.72
C LYS A 34 -9.87 -28.01 -22.93
N ARG A 35 -10.57 -27.29 -23.82
CA ARG A 35 -12.05 -27.34 -23.95
C ARG A 35 -12.54 -27.79 -25.32
N ARG A 36 -12.18 -29.00 -25.75
CA ARG A 36 -12.88 -29.69 -26.86
C ARG A 36 -14.25 -30.30 -26.46
N LYS A 37 -14.73 -30.14 -25.22
CA LYS A 37 -15.90 -30.87 -24.68
C LYS A 37 -16.97 -30.03 -23.94
N ARG A 38 -16.94 -28.68 -24.00
CA ARG A 38 -17.96 -27.82 -23.38
C ARG A 38 -18.39 -26.74 -24.38
N ASN A 39 -19.45 -26.99 -25.13
CA ASN A 39 -20.11 -25.99 -25.98
C ASN A 39 -20.92 -25.02 -25.08
N ASN A 40 -20.89 -23.72 -25.40
CA ASN A 40 -21.45 -22.55 -24.68
C ASN A 40 -20.45 -21.76 -23.81
N ILE A 41 -19.32 -21.36 -24.37
CA ILE A 41 -18.51 -20.27 -23.79
C ILE A 41 -18.23 -19.31 -24.92
N ASP A 42 -18.73 -18.09 -24.80
CA ASP A 42 -18.51 -17.06 -25.80
C ASP A 42 -17.04 -16.67 -25.76
N MET A 43 -16.30 -17.08 -26.80
CA MET A 43 -14.88 -16.78 -26.89
C MET A 43 -14.64 -15.27 -26.83
N SER A 44 -15.54 -14.47 -27.41
CA SER A 44 -15.52 -13.00 -27.34
C SER A 44 -15.50 -12.48 -25.90
N GLU A 45 -16.25 -13.09 -24.98
CA GLU A 45 -16.29 -12.69 -23.57
C GLU A 45 -14.92 -12.93 -22.90
N VAL A 46 -14.31 -14.10 -23.12
CA VAL A 46 -12.98 -14.44 -22.59
C VAL A 46 -11.90 -13.50 -23.15
N TRP A 47 -11.98 -13.15 -24.44
CA TRP A 47 -11.06 -12.22 -25.08
C TRP A 47 -11.18 -10.80 -24.52
N VAL A 48 -12.41 -10.33 -24.28
CA VAL A 48 -12.66 -8.99 -23.69
C VAL A 48 -12.21 -8.95 -22.23
N GLU A 49 -12.57 -9.93 -21.41
CA GLU A 49 -12.16 -10.01 -20.00
C GLU A 49 -10.63 -10.04 -19.85
N GLN A 50 -9.95 -10.85 -20.67
CA GLN A 50 -8.48 -10.93 -20.64
C GLN A 50 -7.81 -9.65 -21.14
N GLY A 51 -8.42 -8.96 -22.11
CA GLY A 51 -7.97 -7.65 -22.58
C GLY A 51 -8.02 -6.59 -21.47
N ILE A 52 -9.14 -6.51 -20.74
CA ILE A 52 -9.32 -5.61 -19.60
C ILE A 52 -8.30 -5.92 -18.51
N HIS A 53 -8.17 -7.20 -18.11
CA HIS A 53 -7.21 -7.62 -17.09
C HIS A 53 -5.75 -7.29 -17.48
N THR A 54 -5.41 -7.36 -18.78
CA THR A 54 -4.08 -7.00 -19.26
C THR A 54 -3.78 -5.51 -19.12
N ILE A 55 -4.74 -4.65 -19.48
CA ILE A 55 -4.61 -3.20 -19.37
C ILE A 55 -4.59 -2.77 -17.89
N GLU A 56 -5.51 -3.31 -17.09
CA GLU A 56 -5.58 -3.06 -15.65
C GLU A 56 -4.29 -3.47 -14.94
N TYR A 57 -3.72 -4.65 -15.29
CA TYR A 57 -2.46 -5.10 -14.70
C TYR A 57 -1.30 -4.16 -15.04
N PHE A 58 -1.16 -3.74 -16.30
CA PHE A 58 -0.06 -2.86 -16.72
C PHE A 58 -0.18 -1.47 -16.07
N LEU A 59 -1.37 -0.87 -16.10
CA LEU A 59 -1.64 0.41 -15.44
C LEU A 59 -1.50 0.32 -13.92
N GLY A 60 -1.94 -0.80 -13.33
CA GLY A 60 -1.79 -1.13 -11.92
C GLY A 60 -0.32 -1.22 -11.51
N CYS A 61 0.54 -1.88 -12.29
CA CYS A 61 1.98 -1.94 -12.03
C CYS A 61 2.60 -0.54 -11.91
N ILE A 62 2.32 0.35 -12.87
CA ILE A 62 2.84 1.73 -12.85
C ILE A 62 2.25 2.52 -11.68
N SER A 63 0.94 2.42 -11.48
CA SER A 63 0.21 3.14 -10.43
C SER A 63 0.68 2.73 -9.03
N HIS A 64 0.80 1.44 -8.77
CA HIS A 64 1.28 0.93 -7.50
C HIS A 64 2.72 1.38 -7.25
N THR A 65 3.62 1.28 -8.23
CA THR A 65 5.00 1.78 -8.09
C THR A 65 5.03 3.27 -7.76
N ALA A 66 4.26 4.11 -8.47
CA ALA A 66 4.19 5.54 -8.19
C ALA A 66 3.61 5.84 -6.79
N SER A 67 2.63 5.05 -6.34
CA SER A 67 1.98 5.20 -5.05
C SER A 67 2.92 5.01 -3.84
N TYR A 68 4.00 4.22 -3.97
CA TYR A 68 5.02 4.07 -2.93
C TYR A 68 5.80 5.36 -2.64
N LEU A 69 5.83 6.32 -3.58
CA LEU A 69 6.45 7.64 -3.37
C LEU A 69 5.79 8.40 -2.20
N ARG A 70 4.56 8.04 -1.83
CA ARG A 70 3.88 8.55 -0.63
C ARG A 70 4.69 8.34 0.64
N LEU A 71 5.35 7.18 0.80
CA LEU A 71 6.15 6.89 1.98
C LEU A 71 7.37 7.79 2.06
N TRP A 72 8.01 8.04 0.91
CA TRP A 72 9.13 8.98 0.83
C TRP A 72 8.68 10.41 1.15
N ALA A 73 7.56 10.87 0.59
CA ALA A 73 7.02 12.21 0.85
C ALA A 73 6.65 12.42 2.33
N LEU A 74 6.01 11.42 2.95
CA LEU A 74 5.68 11.46 4.38
C LEU A 74 6.95 11.47 5.24
N SER A 75 7.95 10.67 4.91
CA SER A 75 9.24 10.67 5.61
C SER A 75 9.95 12.02 5.48
N LEU A 76 9.89 12.67 4.32
CA LEU A 76 10.46 14.01 4.10
C LEU A 76 9.71 15.07 4.92
N ALA A 77 8.38 15.04 4.94
CA ALA A 77 7.57 15.96 5.74
C ALA A 77 7.83 15.78 7.25
N HIS A 78 7.89 14.54 7.73
CA HIS A 78 8.21 14.24 9.13
C HIS A 78 9.60 14.77 9.52
N ALA A 79 10.60 14.57 8.66
CA ALA A 79 11.96 15.09 8.90
C ALA A 79 11.97 16.63 8.95
N GLN A 80 11.25 17.29 8.03
CA GLN A 80 11.18 18.76 7.98
C GLN A 80 10.43 19.34 9.18
N LEU A 81 9.32 18.72 9.61
CA LEU A 81 8.58 19.15 10.79
C LEU A 81 9.39 19.00 12.08
N SER A 82 10.18 17.92 12.20
CA SER A 82 11.09 17.71 13.32
C SER A 82 12.20 18.75 13.38
N GLU A 83 12.80 19.09 12.23
CA GLU A 83 13.84 20.13 12.13
C GLU A 83 13.29 21.52 12.50
N VAL A 84 12.11 21.88 12.01
CA VAL A 84 11.45 23.15 12.36
C VAL A 84 11.11 23.21 13.85
N LEU A 85 10.58 22.14 14.45
CA LEU A 85 10.30 22.10 15.89
C LEU A 85 11.57 22.25 16.74
N TRP A 86 12.67 21.63 16.31
CA TRP A 86 13.96 21.76 16.97
C TRP A 86 14.49 23.20 16.91
N HIS A 87 14.53 23.79 15.71
CA HIS A 87 15.11 25.11 15.51
C HIS A 87 14.23 26.24 16.05
N MET A 88 12.90 26.12 15.99
CA MET A 88 11.99 27.19 16.41
C MET A 88 11.65 27.14 17.91
N VAL A 89 11.65 25.97 18.55
CA VAL A 89 11.24 25.85 19.96
C VAL A 89 12.44 25.57 20.86
N PHE A 90 13.23 24.53 20.56
CA PHE A 90 14.28 24.08 21.48
C PHE A 90 15.55 24.93 21.42
N HIS A 91 15.94 25.41 20.23
CA HIS A 91 17.12 26.25 20.05
C HIS A 91 17.04 27.57 20.83
N ILE A 92 15.84 28.14 20.99
CA ILE A 92 15.61 29.35 21.81
C ILE A 92 15.94 29.09 23.28
N GLY A 93 15.57 27.92 23.81
CA GLY A 93 15.88 27.52 25.18
C GLY A 93 17.38 27.31 25.43
N LEU A 94 18.12 26.90 24.40
CA LEU A 94 19.56 26.58 24.49
C LEU A 94 20.48 27.80 24.24
N SER A 95 19.98 28.86 23.60
CA SER A 95 20.80 30.02 23.22
C SER A 95 21.23 30.91 24.40
N MET A 96 20.67 30.72 25.60
CA MET A 96 20.97 31.53 26.78
C MET A 96 22.10 30.91 27.60
N ASN A 97 23.20 31.66 27.78
CA ASN A 97 24.33 31.24 28.61
C ASN A 97 24.17 31.70 30.07
N GLY A 98 24.53 30.83 31.02
CA GLY A 98 24.53 31.12 32.45
C GLY A 98 23.48 30.33 33.25
N TYR A 99 23.44 30.55 34.58
CA TYR A 99 22.54 29.83 35.50
C TYR A 99 21.04 30.04 35.15
N LEU A 100 20.71 31.21 34.59
CA LEU A 100 19.37 31.52 34.05
C LEU A 100 19.01 30.68 32.82
N GLY A 101 19.98 30.28 32.01
CA GLY A 101 19.78 29.41 30.85
C GLY A 101 19.30 28.02 31.23
N CYS A 102 19.80 27.45 32.33
CA CYS A 102 19.35 26.14 32.83
C CYS A 102 17.86 26.16 33.22
N ILE A 103 17.41 27.22 33.87
CA ILE A 103 16.01 27.38 34.29
C ILE A 103 15.11 27.62 33.06
N ALA A 104 15.54 28.47 32.13
CA ALA A 104 14.82 28.73 30.89
C ALA A 104 14.70 27.47 30.00
N SER A 105 15.77 26.69 29.86
CA SER A 105 15.78 25.42 29.14
C SER A 105 14.78 24.42 29.72
N PHE A 106 14.67 24.33 31.05
CA PHE A 106 13.70 23.44 31.69
C PHE A 106 12.25 23.84 31.39
N ILE A 107 11.97 25.15 31.39
CA ILE A 107 10.63 25.67 31.06
C ILE A 107 10.29 25.46 29.59
N VAL A 108 11.23 25.69 28.67
CA VAL A 108 11.05 25.53 27.22
C VAL A 108 11.01 24.06 26.79
N PHE A 109 11.62 23.17 27.56
CA PHE A 109 11.61 21.72 27.31
C PHE A 109 10.20 21.11 27.43
N MET A 110 9.39 21.56 28.39
CA MET A 110 8.02 21.05 28.58
C MET A 110 7.13 21.19 27.33
N PRO A 111 6.95 22.39 26.75
CA PRO A 111 6.18 22.55 25.53
C PRO A 111 6.85 21.86 24.32
N TRP A 112 8.18 21.87 24.20
CA TRP A 112 8.88 21.15 23.13
C TRP A 112 8.59 19.64 23.17
N SER A 113 8.74 19.02 24.34
CA SER A 113 8.49 17.58 24.53
C SER A 113 7.02 17.24 24.28
N SER A 114 6.09 18.08 24.73
CA SER A 114 4.66 17.86 24.53
C SER A 114 4.27 17.91 23.05
N LEU A 115 4.75 18.91 22.29
CA LEU A 115 4.50 19.03 20.86
C LEU A 115 5.10 17.87 20.06
N THR A 116 6.29 17.42 20.44
CA THR A 116 6.97 16.26 19.80
C THR A 116 6.16 14.98 20.00
N VAL A 117 5.66 14.72 21.22
CA VAL A 117 4.86 13.52 21.50
C VAL A 117 3.48 13.59 20.84
N PHE A 118 2.81 14.74 20.91
CA PHE A 118 1.45 14.84 20.38
C PHE A 118 1.42 14.88 18.85
N ILE A 119 2.24 15.74 18.23
CA ILE A 119 2.17 15.96 16.78
C ILE A 119 3.02 14.94 16.03
N LEU A 120 4.32 14.85 16.35
CA LEU A 120 5.26 14.02 15.57
C LEU A 120 5.10 12.52 15.85
N LEU A 121 4.75 12.13 17.08
CA LEU A 121 4.61 10.71 17.43
C LEU A 121 3.18 10.20 17.26
N LEU A 122 2.16 10.86 17.85
CA LEU A 122 0.78 10.38 17.76
C LEU A 122 0.13 10.68 16.40
N MET A 123 0.00 11.96 16.04
CA MET A 123 -0.78 12.33 14.84
C MET A 123 -0.09 11.88 13.54
N GLU A 124 1.20 12.19 13.39
CA GLU A 124 2.00 11.78 12.22
C GLU A 124 2.21 10.25 12.18
N GLY A 125 2.42 9.60 13.33
CA GLY A 125 2.56 8.14 13.40
C GLY A 125 1.28 7.40 12.98
N LEU A 126 0.11 7.89 13.41
CA LEU A 126 -1.18 7.35 12.98
C LEU A 126 -1.43 7.57 11.49
N SER A 127 -1.08 8.73 10.96
CA SER A 127 -1.15 9.04 9.52
C SER A 127 -0.29 8.08 8.69
N ALA A 128 0.94 7.84 9.12
CA ALA A 128 1.85 6.86 8.50
C ALA A 128 1.29 5.44 8.53
N PHE A 129 0.72 5.03 9.65
CA PHE A 129 0.09 3.73 9.80
C PHE A 129 -1.09 3.54 8.83
N LEU A 130 -1.98 4.53 8.71
CA LEU A 130 -3.12 4.46 7.78
C LEU A 130 -2.65 4.43 6.31
N HIS A 131 -1.59 5.15 5.96
CA HIS A 131 -0.99 5.05 4.63
C HIS A 131 -0.38 3.68 4.35
N ALA A 132 0.24 3.04 5.36
CA ALA A 132 0.73 1.67 5.25
C ALA A 132 -0.41 0.65 5.10
N LEU A 133 -1.50 0.81 5.86
CA LEU A 133 -2.70 -0.03 5.75
C LEU A 133 -3.34 0.08 4.36
N ARG A 134 -3.48 1.30 3.84
CA ARG A 134 -3.99 1.54 2.49
C ARG A 134 -3.11 0.85 1.45
N LEU A 135 -1.79 0.90 1.63
CA LEU A 135 -0.84 0.20 0.77
C LEU A 135 -1.09 -1.31 0.80
N HIS A 136 -1.25 -1.87 1.99
CA HIS A 136 -1.52 -3.29 2.13
C HIS A 136 -2.86 -3.68 1.48
N TRP A 137 -3.89 -2.87 1.68
CA TRP A 137 -5.22 -3.13 1.17
C TRP A 137 -5.33 -2.98 -0.35
N VAL A 138 -4.75 -1.93 -0.94
CA VAL A 138 -4.92 -1.63 -2.37
C VAL A 138 -3.73 -2.12 -3.20
N GLU A 139 -2.50 -1.84 -2.79
CA GLU A 139 -1.33 -2.24 -3.57
C GLU A 139 -1.01 -3.75 -3.42
N PHE A 140 -1.22 -4.35 -2.24
CA PHE A 140 -0.84 -5.75 -1.97
C PHE A 140 -2.00 -6.75 -2.17
N GLN A 141 -3.21 -6.49 -1.65
CA GLN A 141 -4.32 -7.43 -1.81
C GLN A 141 -4.82 -7.54 -3.25
N SER A 142 -4.81 -6.46 -4.04
CA SER A 142 -5.27 -6.50 -5.44
C SER A 142 -4.45 -7.44 -6.35
N LYS A 143 -3.27 -7.90 -5.91
CA LYS A 143 -2.46 -8.88 -6.68
C LYS A 143 -2.81 -10.33 -6.39
N PHE A 144 -3.25 -10.65 -5.18
CA PHE A 144 -3.34 -12.04 -4.71
C PHE A 144 -4.72 -12.43 -4.19
N TYR A 145 -5.50 -11.46 -3.74
CA TYR A 145 -6.80 -11.67 -3.13
C TYR A 145 -7.91 -11.53 -4.16
N LYS A 146 -8.61 -12.63 -4.43
CA LYS A 146 -9.73 -12.67 -5.38
C LYS A 146 -11.07 -12.26 -4.78
N GLY A 147 -11.16 -12.09 -3.45
CA GLY A 147 -12.41 -11.69 -2.78
C GLY A 147 -13.50 -12.76 -2.73
N GLU A 148 -13.23 -13.98 -3.21
CA GLU A 148 -14.19 -15.07 -3.25
C GLU A 148 -14.05 -15.94 -2.00
N GLY A 149 -14.94 -15.77 -1.03
CA GLY A 149 -15.01 -16.58 0.18
C GLY A 149 -16.29 -16.36 0.97
N TYR A 150 -16.73 -17.37 1.69
CA TYR A 150 -17.80 -17.24 2.69
C TYR A 150 -17.17 -17.18 4.09
N PRO A 151 -17.70 -16.34 5.00
CA PRO A 151 -17.23 -16.36 6.38
C PRO A 151 -17.51 -17.73 6.98
N PHE A 152 -16.54 -18.28 7.68
CA PHE A 152 -16.73 -19.54 8.39
C PHE A 152 -17.71 -19.35 9.53
N VAL A 153 -18.88 -19.97 9.42
CA VAL A 153 -19.89 -20.01 10.49
C VAL A 153 -19.77 -21.37 11.17
N PRO A 154 -19.20 -21.47 12.38
CA PRO A 154 -19.11 -22.75 13.07
C PRO A 154 -20.49 -23.24 13.48
N PHE A 155 -20.68 -24.56 13.45
CA PHE A 155 -21.86 -25.18 14.04
C PHE A 155 -21.84 -24.95 15.56
N SER A 156 -22.78 -24.15 16.07
CA SER A 156 -22.92 -23.81 17.48
C SER A 156 -24.35 -23.96 17.94
N PHE A 157 -24.58 -24.81 18.94
CA PHE A 157 -25.91 -25.04 19.52
C PHE A 157 -26.55 -23.78 20.10
N LYS A 158 -25.76 -22.79 20.52
CA LYS A 158 -26.29 -21.51 21.01
C LYS A 158 -26.98 -20.71 19.91
N ILE A 159 -26.41 -20.70 18.70
CA ILE A 159 -26.98 -20.01 17.53
C ILE A 159 -28.31 -20.67 17.14
N ILE A 160 -28.36 -22.00 17.17
CA ILE A 160 -29.56 -22.79 16.84
C ILE A 160 -30.68 -22.57 17.87
N LEU A 161 -30.36 -22.51 19.17
CA LEU A 161 -31.35 -22.28 20.23
C LEU A 161 -31.91 -20.85 20.24
N GLU A 162 -31.14 -19.87 19.76
CA GLU A 162 -31.59 -18.47 19.66
C GLU A 162 -32.42 -18.20 18.39
N GLU A 163 -32.25 -19.03 17.35
CA GLU A 163 -33.05 -18.98 16.12
C GLU A 163 -34.41 -19.72 16.27
N ILE A 164 -34.57 -20.56 17.30
CA ILE A 164 -35.86 -21.15 17.67
C ILE A 164 -36.60 -20.12 18.54
N PRO A 165 -37.78 -19.61 18.12
CA PRO A 165 -38.55 -18.67 18.93
C PRO A 165 -38.92 -19.32 20.27
N PRO A 166 -38.85 -18.58 21.38
CA PRO A 166 -39.04 -19.12 22.72
C PRO A 166 -40.53 -19.32 23.02
N ASP A 167 -41.23 -20.20 22.30
CA ASP A 167 -42.60 -20.66 22.62
C ASP A 167 -42.96 -21.94 21.81
N THR A 168 -42.35 -23.07 22.15
CA THR A 168 -42.93 -24.44 22.11
C THR A 168 -42.21 -25.35 23.10
#